data_AF-Q8X101-F1
#
_entry.id   AF-Q8X101-F1
#
_cell.length_a   1.000
_cell.length_b   1.000
_cell.length_c   1.000
_cell.angle_alpha   90.00
_cell.angle_beta   90.00
_cell.angle_gamma   90.00
#
_symmetry.space_group_name_H-M   'P 1'
#
loop_
_entity.id
_entity.type
_entity.pdbx_description
1 polymer ?
#
loop_
_entity_poly.entity_id
_entity_poly.type
_entity_poly.pdbx_seq_one_letter_code
_entity_poly.pdbx_strand_id
1 'polypeptide(L)'
;LTQSKMVLTRFWRPEAGFYKVSGLGFSIEGDVHLEGEQDGTMKTKVSKENMDFGLQQMVKTAALCNMSQVRQDKETNEWYGIGDPTEVALQVFAHKLQSGKPFFIEEGWKLKLEFPFDSSIKRMSVVCQSNDGNQIAFLKGATERVLECCSSIQLSSKGDVQPMDSKELFDLILPKVETLADGGLRVLSLAYKPMDSPTEEQMNREDLERDMIFLGLVGIYDPPRAESKDAVEKCHQAGIAVHMLTGDHIATARAIAKEVGIIPSNGEHDHLVMPAQEFDALSEESIDQLTALPLVIARCSPDTKVKMIEALHRRKCIVAMTGDGVNDSPSLKKSDIGIAMGQGGSDVAKQASDIILV
;
A
#
# COMPACT_ATOMS: atom_id res chain seq x y z
N LEU A 1 2.94 -9.23 12.11
CA LEU A 1 3.06 -10.34 11.13
C LEU A 1 4.14 -10.09 10.08
N THR A 2 4.22 -8.88 9.52
CA THR A 2 5.24 -8.50 8.53
C THR A 2 6.36 -7.66 9.15
N GLN A 3 7.43 -7.40 8.39
CA GLN A 3 8.61 -6.67 8.83
C GLN A 3 8.47 -5.15 8.70
N SER A 4 7.45 -4.66 7.97
CA SER A 4 7.30 -3.25 7.60
C SER A 4 8.50 -2.71 6.81
N LYS A 5 9.27 -3.61 6.18
CA LYS A 5 10.38 -3.29 5.27
C LYS A 5 9.87 -3.37 3.84
N MET A 6 9.02 -2.40 3.51
CA MET A 6 8.28 -2.38 2.25
C MET A 6 9.20 -2.15 1.05
N VAL A 7 9.00 -2.93 0.00
CA VAL A 7 9.77 -2.86 -1.24
C VAL A 7 8.83 -2.85 -2.43
N LEU A 8 8.97 -1.88 -3.33
CA LEU A 8 8.27 -1.95 -4.62
C LEU A 8 8.95 -2.99 -5.49
N THR A 9 8.24 -4.07 -5.81
CA THR A 9 8.78 -5.23 -6.54
C THR A 9 8.18 -5.39 -7.93
N ARG A 10 6.97 -4.83 -8.16
CA ARG A 10 6.27 -4.94 -9.43
C ARG A 10 5.39 -3.70 -9.65
N PHE A 11 5.20 -3.28 -10.89
CA PHE A 11 4.24 -2.21 -11.21
C PHE A 11 3.61 -2.45 -12.58
N TRP A 12 2.50 -1.78 -12.87
CA TRP A 12 1.78 -1.88 -14.14
C TRP A 12 1.55 -0.51 -14.73
N ARG A 13 1.67 -0.40 -16.05
CA ARG A 13 1.34 0.82 -16.80
C ARG A 13 0.40 0.53 -17.97
N PRO A 14 -0.46 1.49 -18.33
CA PRO A 14 -1.32 1.40 -19.51
C PRO A 14 -0.49 1.19 -20.78
N GLU A 15 -0.96 0.31 -21.68
CA GLU A 15 -0.31 -0.09 -22.94
C GLU A 15 1.02 -0.85 -22.79
N ALA A 16 1.89 -0.44 -21.87
CA ALA A 16 3.20 -1.04 -21.68
C ALA A 16 3.16 -2.38 -20.90
N GLY A 17 2.21 -2.56 -19.98
CA GLY A 17 2.07 -3.79 -19.20
C GLY A 17 2.81 -3.77 -17.87
N PHE A 18 3.21 -4.96 -17.39
CA PHE A 18 3.85 -5.13 -16.08
C PHE A 18 5.37 -4.98 -16.13
N TYR A 19 5.93 -4.51 -15.03
CA TYR A 19 7.36 -4.35 -14.82
C TYR A 19 7.77 -5.00 -13.51
N LYS A 20 8.96 -5.60 -13.48
CA LYS A 20 9.61 -6.07 -12.24
C LYS A 20 10.71 -5.11 -11.82
N VAL A 21 10.84 -4.98 -10.51
CA VAL A 21 11.89 -4.20 -9.85
C VAL A 21 12.68 -5.15 -8.95
N SER A 22 13.97 -5.32 -9.23
CA SER A 22 14.85 -6.13 -8.40
C SER A 22 15.44 -5.33 -7.23
N GLY A 23 16.07 -6.03 -6.28
CA GLY A 23 16.64 -5.47 -5.06
C GLY A 23 15.64 -5.42 -3.92
N LEU A 24 16.07 -5.87 -2.73
CA LEU A 24 15.27 -5.93 -1.51
C LEU A 24 15.73 -4.88 -0.49
N GLY A 25 14.86 -4.59 0.47
CA GLY A 25 15.11 -3.60 1.52
C GLY A 25 15.21 -2.17 0.98
N PHE A 26 16.03 -1.36 1.64
CA PHE A 26 16.18 0.06 1.32
C PHE A 26 17.30 0.36 0.32
N SER A 27 17.98 -0.66 -0.20
CA SER A 27 19.03 -0.46 -1.20
C SER A 27 18.46 0.17 -2.47
N ILE A 28 19.13 1.23 -2.93
CA ILE A 28 18.82 1.89 -4.19
C ILE A 28 19.43 1.17 -5.40
N GLU A 29 20.19 0.10 -5.17
CA GLU A 29 20.67 -0.79 -6.22
C GLU A 29 19.55 -1.75 -6.65
N GLY A 30 19.36 -1.88 -7.95
CA GLY A 30 18.35 -2.74 -8.52
C GLY A 30 18.02 -2.32 -9.93
N ASP A 31 17.42 -3.25 -10.67
CA ASP A 31 17.09 -3.08 -12.06
C ASP A 31 15.57 -3.12 -12.25
N VAL A 32 15.10 -2.26 -13.15
CA VAL A 32 13.71 -2.24 -13.59
C VAL A 32 13.63 -2.87 -14.97
N HIS A 33 12.72 -3.82 -15.16
CA HIS A 33 12.55 -4.49 -16.44
C HIS A 33 11.07 -4.62 -16.80
N LEU A 34 10.78 -4.47 -18.09
CA LEU A 34 9.47 -4.81 -18.63
C LEU A 34 9.29 -6.34 -18.67
N GLU A 35 8.16 -6.83 -18.14
CA GLU A 35 7.78 -8.24 -18.19
C GLU A 35 7.27 -8.61 -19.59
N GLY A 36 7.69 -9.77 -20.10
CA GLY A 36 7.11 -10.35 -21.30
C GLY A 36 5.71 -10.95 -21.04
N GLU A 37 4.78 -10.69 -21.96
CA GLU A 37 3.36 -11.09 -21.86
C GLU A 37 3.11 -12.61 -21.78
N GLN A 38 4.07 -13.47 -22.15
CA GLN A 38 3.82 -14.92 -22.27
C GLN A 38 4.71 -15.86 -21.44
N ASP A 39 5.77 -15.43 -20.76
CA ASP A 39 6.64 -16.38 -20.01
C ASP A 39 7.35 -15.77 -18.79
N GLY A 40 7.00 -14.55 -18.35
CA GLY A 40 7.72 -13.88 -17.27
C GLY A 40 9.20 -13.59 -17.59
N THR A 41 9.59 -13.75 -18.87
CA THR A 41 10.91 -13.42 -19.40
C THR A 41 11.09 -11.90 -19.39
N MET A 42 12.26 -11.45 -18.94
CA MET A 42 12.59 -10.03 -18.82
C MET A 42 12.97 -9.52 -20.21
N LYS A 43 12.15 -8.63 -20.80
CA LYS A 43 12.38 -8.16 -22.18
C LYS A 43 13.43 -7.07 -22.25
N THR A 44 13.20 -5.97 -21.53
CA THR A 44 13.97 -4.74 -21.72
C THR A 44 14.25 -4.11 -20.37
N LYS A 45 15.53 -3.90 -20.08
CA LYS A 45 15.98 -3.12 -18.93
C LYS A 45 15.66 -1.66 -19.18
N VAL A 46 14.98 -1.04 -18.22
CA VAL A 46 14.67 0.37 -18.23
C VAL A 46 15.77 1.13 -17.50
N SER A 47 16.19 2.24 -18.09
CA SER A 47 17.11 3.20 -17.51
C SER A 47 16.55 4.61 -17.72
N LYS A 48 17.17 5.60 -17.08
CA LYS A 48 16.75 7.00 -17.15
C LYS A 48 16.64 7.52 -18.59
N GLU A 49 17.49 7.02 -19.49
CA GLU A 49 17.61 7.46 -20.88
C GLU A 49 16.53 6.88 -21.79
N ASN A 50 15.90 5.75 -21.42
CA ASN A 50 14.92 5.05 -22.25
C ASN A 50 13.52 4.99 -21.65
N MET A 51 13.27 5.70 -20.53
CA MET A 51 11.93 5.84 -19.97
C MET A 51 11.06 6.63 -20.94
N ASP A 52 9.93 6.05 -21.33
CA ASP A 52 8.89 6.80 -22.01
C ASP A 52 8.25 7.86 -21.07
N PHE A 53 7.42 8.73 -21.63
CA PHE A 53 6.86 9.84 -20.87
C PHE A 53 5.96 9.38 -19.73
N GLY A 54 5.12 8.37 -19.95
CA GLY A 54 4.24 7.83 -18.91
C GLY A 54 5.03 7.32 -17.71
N LEU A 55 6.16 6.64 -17.94
CA LEU A 55 7.02 6.14 -16.88
C LEU A 55 7.75 7.28 -16.17
N GLN A 56 8.24 8.29 -16.93
CA GLN A 56 8.86 9.48 -16.33
C GLN A 56 7.88 10.19 -15.37
N GLN A 57 6.61 10.32 -15.74
CA GLN A 57 5.60 10.91 -14.84
C GLN A 57 5.31 10.00 -13.65
N MET A 58 5.22 8.68 -13.83
CA MET A 58 5.02 7.73 -12.73
C MET A 58 6.15 7.79 -11.70
N VAL A 59 7.41 7.81 -12.16
CA VAL A 59 8.60 7.93 -11.31
C VAL A 59 8.64 9.29 -10.61
N LYS A 60 8.31 10.37 -11.33
CA LYS A 60 8.21 11.72 -10.75
C LYS A 60 7.12 11.80 -9.68
N THR A 61 5.95 11.19 -9.91
CA THR A 61 4.87 11.10 -8.91
C THR A 61 5.34 10.33 -7.67
N ALA A 62 6.00 9.18 -7.84
CA ALA A 62 6.55 8.40 -6.73
C ALA A 62 7.60 9.19 -5.91
N ALA A 63 8.40 10.01 -6.60
CA ALA A 63 9.46 10.83 -6.00
C ALA A 63 8.93 12.09 -5.29
N LEU A 64 7.99 12.82 -5.90
CA LEU A 64 7.56 14.15 -5.43
C LEU A 64 6.32 14.11 -4.54
N CYS A 65 5.36 13.22 -4.82
CA CYS A 65 4.21 12.97 -3.93
C CYS A 65 4.64 12.05 -2.79
N ASN A 66 5.56 12.54 -1.96
CA ASN A 66 6.28 11.73 -0.98
C ASN A 66 6.97 12.62 0.06
N MET A 67 6.81 12.32 1.35
CA MET A 67 7.45 13.05 2.45
C MET A 67 8.59 12.25 3.11
N SER A 68 8.70 10.97 2.81
CA SER A 68 9.82 10.12 3.22
C SER A 68 11.12 10.41 2.47
N GLN A 69 12.22 9.94 3.06
CA GLN A 69 13.57 10.03 2.54
C GLN A 69 14.27 8.68 2.63
N VAL A 70 15.21 8.42 1.72
CA VAL A 70 16.15 7.31 1.81
C VAL A 70 17.54 7.91 2.01
N ARG A 71 18.26 7.46 3.03
CA ARG A 71 19.62 7.92 3.34
C ARG A 71 20.56 6.72 3.46
N GLN A 72 21.84 6.99 3.28
CA GLN A 72 22.90 6.02 3.53
C GLN A 72 23.62 6.40 4.81
N ASP A 73 23.81 5.44 5.71
CA ASP A 73 24.65 5.60 6.87
C ASP A 73 26.12 5.70 6.43
N LYS A 74 26.85 6.70 6.93
CA LYS A 74 28.23 6.97 6.50
C LYS A 74 29.25 6.01 7.09
N GLU A 75 28.92 5.34 8.19
CA GLU A 75 29.80 4.41 8.88
C GLU A 75 29.58 2.99 8.39
N THR A 76 28.32 2.56 8.27
CA THR A 76 27.97 1.18 7.86
C THR A 76 27.79 1.02 6.35
N ASN A 77 27.64 2.13 5.60
CA ASN A 77 27.21 2.15 4.20
C ASN A 77 25.83 1.54 3.94
N GLU A 78 25.04 1.28 5.00
CA GLU A 78 23.71 0.71 4.86
C GLU A 78 22.67 1.79 4.53
N TRP A 79 21.75 1.46 3.62
CA TRP A 79 20.62 2.32 3.31
C TRP A 79 19.51 2.14 4.33
N TYR A 80 18.91 3.25 4.75
CA TYR A 80 17.76 3.28 5.65
C TYR A 80 16.72 4.32 5.19
N GLY A 81 15.46 4.02 5.47
CA GLY A 81 14.34 4.92 5.23
C GLY A 81 14.01 5.78 6.45
N ILE A 82 13.59 7.02 6.21
CA ILE A 82 13.02 7.91 7.21
C ILE A 82 11.62 8.30 6.74
N GLY A 83 10.60 8.04 7.57
CA GLY A 83 9.19 8.34 7.30
C GLY A 83 8.36 7.07 7.13
N ASP A 84 7.21 7.19 6.45
CA ASP A 84 6.30 6.07 6.21
C ASP A 84 6.95 4.99 5.31
N PRO A 85 6.87 3.69 5.66
CA PRO A 85 7.48 2.61 4.89
C PRO A 85 7.01 2.50 3.44
N THR A 86 5.73 2.79 3.18
CA THR A 86 5.14 2.74 1.83
C THR A 86 5.73 3.84 0.97
N GLU A 87 5.88 5.03 1.53
CA GLU A 87 6.54 6.15 0.87
C GLU A 87 8.04 5.91 0.66
N VAL A 88 8.73 5.30 1.64
CA VAL A 88 10.14 4.90 1.49
C VAL A 88 10.30 3.94 0.31
N ALA A 89 9.41 2.95 0.16
CA ALA A 89 9.45 2.01 -0.96
C ALA A 89 9.35 2.72 -2.34
N LEU A 90 8.51 3.76 -2.43
CA LEU A 90 8.38 4.60 -3.62
C LEU A 90 9.63 5.46 -3.88
N GLN A 91 10.28 5.98 -2.85
CA GLN A 91 11.56 6.68 -3.00
C GLN A 91 12.64 5.73 -3.49
N VAL A 92 12.78 4.54 -2.89
CA VAL A 92 13.76 3.54 -3.30
C VAL A 92 13.55 3.18 -4.78
N PHE A 93 12.31 2.98 -5.22
CA PHE A 93 11.98 2.77 -6.63
C PHE A 93 12.45 3.93 -7.51
N ALA A 94 12.15 5.18 -7.13
CA ALA A 94 12.57 6.34 -7.90
C ALA A 94 14.10 6.50 -7.94
N HIS A 95 14.81 6.17 -6.86
CA HIS A 95 16.27 6.15 -6.80
C HIS A 95 16.90 5.08 -7.71
N LYS A 96 16.29 3.88 -7.83
CA LYS A 96 16.74 2.83 -8.77
C LYS A 96 16.73 3.29 -10.23
N LEU A 97 15.85 4.25 -10.56
CA LEU A 97 15.78 4.90 -11.87
C LEU A 97 16.50 6.26 -11.91
N GLN A 98 17.42 6.51 -10.97
CA GLN A 98 18.23 7.74 -10.87
C GLN A 98 17.40 9.03 -10.86
N SER A 99 16.19 8.94 -10.28
CA SER A 99 15.17 10.00 -10.31
C SER A 99 14.48 10.11 -8.94
N GLY A 100 15.21 9.91 -7.84
CA GLY A 100 14.70 10.11 -6.48
C GLY A 100 14.38 11.58 -6.19
N LYS A 101 13.71 11.86 -5.07
CA LYS A 101 13.33 13.24 -4.70
C LYS A 101 14.49 14.26 -4.72
N PRO A 102 15.71 13.93 -4.23
CA PRO A 102 16.84 14.87 -4.29
C PRO A 102 17.18 15.33 -5.71
N PHE A 103 17.11 14.44 -6.70
CA PHE A 103 17.37 14.79 -8.11
C PHE A 103 16.41 15.88 -8.61
N PHE A 104 15.10 15.75 -8.33
CA PHE A 104 14.13 16.76 -8.75
C PHE A 104 14.28 18.09 -8.00
N ILE A 105 14.68 18.06 -6.73
CA ILE A 105 14.97 19.28 -5.96
C ILE A 105 16.18 20.01 -6.56
N GLU A 106 17.23 19.30 -6.94
CA GLU A 106 18.40 19.86 -7.63
C GLU A 106 18.02 20.47 -8.99
N GLU A 107 17.10 19.85 -9.73
CA GLU A 107 16.50 20.39 -10.96
C GLU A 107 15.53 21.58 -10.71
N GLY A 108 15.39 22.03 -9.46
CA GLY A 108 14.64 23.22 -9.08
C GLY A 108 13.14 22.99 -8.81
N TRP A 109 12.69 21.74 -8.66
CA TRP A 109 11.31 21.45 -8.26
C TRP A 109 11.06 21.85 -6.80
N LYS A 110 9.90 22.48 -6.54
CA LYS A 110 9.51 22.97 -5.22
C LYS A 110 8.10 22.50 -4.87
N LEU A 111 7.93 21.96 -3.66
CA LEU A 111 6.61 21.68 -3.09
C LEU A 111 5.88 23.01 -2.79
N LYS A 112 4.63 23.13 -3.22
CA LYS A 112 3.79 24.32 -3.04
C LYS A 112 2.61 24.08 -2.11
N LEU A 113 1.97 22.94 -2.26
CA LEU A 113 0.79 22.55 -1.50
C LEU A 113 0.88 21.06 -1.20
N GLU A 114 0.39 20.69 -0.02
CA GLU A 114 0.29 19.31 0.41
C GLU A 114 -1.08 19.08 1.04
N PHE A 115 -1.76 18.03 0.57
CA PHE A 115 -2.82 17.38 1.30
C PHE A 115 -2.29 16.03 1.80
N PRO A 116 -2.00 15.91 3.10
CA PRO A 116 -1.42 14.69 3.65
C PRO A 116 -2.37 13.50 3.47
N PHE A 117 -1.82 12.30 3.66
CA PHE A 117 -2.62 11.09 3.60
C PHE A 117 -3.73 11.13 4.64
N ASP A 118 -4.97 10.92 4.20
CA ASP A 118 -6.14 10.83 5.05
C ASP A 118 -6.72 9.41 4.95
N SER A 119 -6.88 8.73 6.08
CA SER A 119 -7.35 7.34 6.13
C SER A 119 -8.82 7.16 5.72
N SER A 120 -9.64 8.21 5.81
CA SER A 120 -11.06 8.16 5.42
C SER A 120 -11.21 8.09 3.90
N ILE A 121 -10.42 8.89 3.17
CA ILE A 121 -10.41 8.95 1.71
C ILE A 121 -9.25 8.19 1.06
N LYS A 122 -8.32 7.66 1.86
CA LYS A 122 -7.23 6.72 1.50
C LYS A 122 -6.32 7.21 0.38
N ARG A 123 -6.02 8.51 0.34
CA ARG A 123 -5.14 9.12 -0.66
C ARG A 123 -4.39 10.32 -0.09
N MET A 124 -3.33 10.74 -0.77
CA MET A 124 -2.60 12.00 -0.54
C MET A 124 -2.30 12.67 -1.87
N SER A 125 -2.25 13.99 -1.87
CA SER A 125 -1.89 14.78 -3.05
C SER A 125 -0.94 15.92 -2.71
N VAL A 126 -0.12 16.31 -3.69
CA VAL A 126 0.78 17.46 -3.60
C VAL A 126 0.75 18.26 -4.88
N VAL A 127 1.10 19.54 -4.78
CA VAL A 127 1.43 20.37 -5.95
C VAL A 127 2.91 20.69 -5.91
N CYS A 128 3.61 20.40 -7.01
CA CYS A 128 4.99 20.81 -7.19
C CYS A 128 5.14 21.73 -8.39
N GLN A 129 6.02 22.72 -8.25
CA GLN A 129 6.36 23.68 -9.29
C GLN A 129 7.78 23.40 -9.80
N SER A 130 7.97 23.33 -11.12
CA SER A 130 9.29 23.27 -11.75
C SER A 130 9.96 24.65 -11.79
N ASN A 131 11.25 24.70 -12.14
CA ASN A 131 11.99 25.97 -12.22
C ASN A 131 11.41 26.94 -13.28
N ASP A 132 10.81 26.40 -14.35
CA ASP A 132 10.16 27.18 -15.41
C ASP A 132 8.77 27.71 -15.03
N GLY A 133 8.33 27.49 -13.78
CA GLY A 133 7.06 27.96 -13.26
C GLY A 133 5.88 27.00 -13.46
N ASN A 134 6.04 25.97 -14.30
CA ASN A 134 5.01 24.95 -14.55
C ASN A 134 4.66 24.20 -13.26
N GLN A 135 3.37 23.98 -13.03
CA GLN A 135 2.89 23.26 -11.86
C GLN A 135 2.24 21.94 -12.24
N ILE A 136 2.47 20.93 -11.41
CA ILE A 136 1.86 19.61 -11.56
C ILE A 136 1.31 19.18 -10.20
N ALA A 137 0.05 18.78 -10.19
CA ALA A 137 -0.56 18.06 -9.09
C ALA A 137 -0.24 16.57 -9.21
N PHE A 138 0.17 15.96 -8.12
CA PHE A 138 0.48 14.53 -8.03
C PHE A 138 -0.39 13.88 -6.96
N LEU A 139 -0.91 12.70 -7.24
CA LEU A 139 -1.81 11.95 -6.36
C LEU A 139 -1.32 10.51 -6.23
N LYS A 140 -1.40 9.96 -5.02
CA LYS A 140 -1.28 8.53 -4.78
C LYS A 140 -2.27 8.07 -3.73
N GLY A 141 -2.69 6.80 -3.81
CA GLY A 141 -3.60 6.24 -2.83
C GLY A 141 -4.11 4.86 -3.19
N ALA A 142 -5.14 4.42 -2.44
CA ALA A 142 -5.89 3.22 -2.76
C ALA A 142 -6.51 3.33 -4.15
N THR A 143 -6.41 2.26 -4.94
CA THR A 143 -6.80 2.27 -6.35
C THR A 143 -8.20 2.82 -6.58
N GLU A 144 -9.17 2.30 -5.85
CA GLU A 144 -10.59 2.64 -5.98
C GLU A 144 -10.81 4.15 -5.76
N ARG A 145 -10.10 4.73 -4.79
CA ARG A 145 -10.18 6.15 -4.43
C ARG A 145 -9.44 7.08 -5.37
N VAL A 146 -8.42 6.57 -6.05
CA VAL A 146 -7.68 7.32 -7.09
C VAL A 146 -8.45 7.29 -8.41
N LEU A 147 -9.09 6.18 -8.76
CA LEU A 147 -9.88 6.08 -9.99
C LEU A 147 -11.12 6.98 -9.95
N GLU A 148 -11.75 7.17 -8.79
CA GLU A 148 -12.82 8.17 -8.56
C GLU A 148 -12.39 9.61 -8.91
N CYS A 149 -11.08 9.90 -8.84
CA CYS A 149 -10.48 11.20 -9.12
C CYS A 149 -10.03 11.38 -10.58
N CYS A 150 -10.00 10.30 -11.37
CA CYS A 150 -9.43 10.30 -12.72
C CYS A 150 -10.51 10.43 -13.79
N SER A 151 -10.24 11.25 -14.81
CA SER A 151 -11.07 11.36 -16.02
C SER A 151 -10.30 11.04 -17.31
N SER A 152 -9.05 10.60 -17.18
CA SER A 152 -8.20 10.20 -18.29
C SER A 152 -7.10 9.24 -17.86
N ILE A 153 -6.47 8.60 -18.83
CA ILE A 153 -5.35 7.67 -18.64
C ILE A 153 -4.16 8.08 -19.50
N GLN A 154 -2.97 8.05 -18.91
CA GLN A 154 -1.72 8.30 -19.61
C GLN A 154 -1.22 7.00 -20.23
N LEU A 155 -1.09 6.98 -21.55
CA LEU A 155 -0.47 5.89 -22.29
C LEU A 155 1.06 6.11 -22.38
N SER A 156 1.72 5.42 -23.31
CA SER A 156 3.18 5.35 -23.38
C SER A 156 3.88 6.71 -23.58
N SER A 157 3.40 7.59 -24.47
CA SER A 157 4.15 8.79 -24.87
C SER A 157 3.50 10.14 -24.45
N LYS A 158 4.25 11.24 -24.63
CA LYS A 158 3.82 12.58 -24.21
C LYS A 158 2.66 13.03 -25.10
N GLY A 159 1.53 13.36 -24.48
CA GLY A 159 0.32 13.76 -25.18
C GLY A 159 -0.62 12.59 -25.52
N ASP A 160 -0.19 11.34 -25.30
CA ASP A 160 -1.06 10.17 -25.41
C ASP A 160 -1.91 10.02 -24.14
N VAL A 161 -2.79 11.00 -23.94
CA VAL A 161 -3.77 11.00 -22.86
C VAL A 161 -5.11 10.64 -23.47
N GLN A 162 -5.65 9.51 -23.06
CA GLN A 162 -6.97 9.06 -23.50
C GLN A 162 -8.02 9.43 -22.45
N PRO A 163 -9.07 10.19 -22.81
CA PRO A 163 -10.23 10.38 -21.95
C PRO A 163 -10.89 9.04 -21.64
N MET A 164 -11.14 8.80 -20.37
CA MET A 164 -11.76 7.57 -19.89
C MET A 164 -12.40 7.87 -18.55
N ASP A 165 -13.71 7.62 -18.44
CA ASP A 165 -14.41 7.91 -17.19
C ASP A 165 -14.00 6.95 -16.07
N SER A 166 -14.37 7.30 -14.83
CA SER A 166 -13.98 6.54 -13.65
C SER A 166 -14.45 5.08 -13.68
N LYS A 167 -15.59 4.79 -14.34
CA LYS A 167 -16.16 3.44 -14.41
C LYS A 167 -15.40 2.60 -15.44
N GLU A 168 -15.16 3.14 -16.63
CA GLU A 168 -14.35 2.48 -17.66
C GLU A 168 -12.93 2.21 -17.15
N LEU A 169 -12.34 3.17 -16.44
CA LEU A 169 -11.06 2.99 -15.76
C LEU A 169 -11.13 1.84 -14.74
N PHE A 170 -12.19 1.79 -13.92
CA PHE A 170 -12.34 0.74 -12.91
C PHE A 170 -12.37 -0.66 -13.56
N ASP A 171 -13.18 -0.84 -14.59
CA ASP A 171 -13.33 -2.12 -15.29
C ASP A 171 -12.02 -2.55 -15.98
N LEU A 172 -11.24 -1.60 -16.51
CA LEU A 172 -9.94 -1.87 -17.13
C LEU A 172 -8.86 -2.25 -16.11
N ILE A 173 -8.84 -1.57 -14.97
CA ILE A 173 -7.73 -1.61 -14.00
C ILE A 173 -7.91 -2.71 -12.96
N LEU A 174 -9.14 -3.08 -12.61
CA LEU A 174 -9.43 -4.07 -11.57
C LEU A 174 -8.71 -5.42 -11.80
N PRO A 175 -8.73 -6.04 -13.00
CA PRO A 175 -8.00 -7.29 -13.22
C PRO A 175 -6.48 -7.17 -13.03
N LYS A 176 -5.93 -5.96 -13.22
CA LYS A 176 -4.49 -5.69 -13.02
C LYS A 176 -4.15 -5.52 -11.56
N VAL A 177 -5.06 -4.94 -10.77
CA VAL A 177 -4.95 -4.90 -9.30
C VAL A 177 -4.95 -6.31 -8.74
N GLU A 178 -5.89 -7.17 -9.18
CA GLU A 178 -5.96 -8.57 -8.75
C GLU A 178 -4.66 -9.32 -9.07
N THR A 179 -4.14 -9.14 -10.29
CA THR A 179 -2.86 -9.75 -10.71
C THR A 179 -1.68 -9.36 -9.81
N LEU A 180 -1.62 -8.12 -9.30
CA LEU A 180 -0.58 -7.69 -8.36
C LEU A 180 -0.87 -8.21 -6.94
N ALA A 181 -2.12 -8.13 -6.51
CA ALA A 181 -2.55 -8.47 -5.15
C ALA A 181 -2.47 -9.98 -4.88
N ASP A 182 -2.73 -10.83 -5.87
CA ASP A 182 -2.53 -12.29 -5.77
C ASP A 182 -1.06 -12.66 -5.57
N GLY A 183 -0.13 -11.79 -5.97
CA GLY A 183 1.28 -11.90 -5.63
C GLY A 183 1.63 -11.45 -4.21
N GLY A 184 0.64 -11.20 -3.34
CA GLY A 184 0.86 -10.68 -1.98
C GLY A 184 1.33 -9.23 -1.94
N LEU A 185 1.14 -8.48 -3.02
CA LEU A 185 1.57 -7.08 -3.10
C LEU A 185 0.48 -6.14 -2.59
N ARG A 186 0.85 -5.16 -1.77
CA ARG A 186 0.04 -3.97 -1.50
C ARG A 186 0.01 -3.10 -2.74
N VAL A 187 -1.19 -2.88 -3.30
CA VAL A 187 -1.37 -2.13 -4.53
C VAL A 187 -1.74 -0.68 -4.23
N LEU A 188 -1.05 0.28 -4.86
CA LEU A 188 -1.42 1.69 -4.91
C LEU A 188 -1.52 2.16 -6.34
N SER A 189 -2.33 3.20 -6.56
CA SER A 189 -2.40 3.90 -7.84
C SER A 189 -1.69 5.23 -7.77
N LEU A 190 -1.07 5.61 -8.88
CA LEU A 190 -0.43 6.92 -9.08
C LEU A 190 -1.20 7.68 -10.17
N ALA A 191 -1.40 8.98 -9.96
CA ALA A 191 -2.02 9.86 -10.94
C ALA A 191 -1.39 11.27 -10.87
N TYR A 192 -1.56 12.04 -11.94
CA TYR A 192 -1.05 13.41 -12.00
C TYR A 192 -1.99 14.31 -12.81
N LYS A 193 -1.85 15.62 -12.67
CA LYS A 193 -2.56 16.62 -13.47
C LYS A 193 -1.67 17.85 -13.68
N PRO A 194 -1.31 18.19 -14.93
CA PRO A 194 -0.74 19.50 -15.24
C PRO A 194 -1.69 20.62 -14.82
N MET A 195 -1.17 21.68 -14.23
CA MET A 195 -1.99 22.80 -13.76
C MET A 195 -1.85 23.98 -14.72
N ASP A 196 -2.98 24.45 -15.26
CA ASP A 196 -3.02 25.59 -16.19
C ASP A 196 -2.84 26.95 -15.50
N SER A 197 -3.08 27.01 -14.20
CA SER A 197 -2.95 28.21 -13.39
C SER A 197 -2.16 27.92 -12.11
N PRO A 198 -1.42 28.91 -11.57
CA PRO A 198 -0.73 28.74 -10.30
C PRO A 198 -1.70 28.35 -9.19
N THR A 199 -1.22 27.53 -8.25
CA THR A 199 -1.97 27.15 -7.06
C THR A 199 -2.43 28.41 -6.32
N GLU A 200 -3.73 28.52 -6.08
CA GLU A 200 -4.31 29.57 -5.24
C GLU A 200 -4.08 29.25 -3.76
N GLU A 201 -3.89 30.28 -2.92
CA GLU A 201 -3.64 30.10 -1.46
C GLU A 201 -4.77 29.36 -0.72
N GLN A 202 -5.97 29.29 -1.31
CA GLN A 202 -7.17 28.66 -0.74
C GLN A 202 -7.71 27.48 -1.56
N MET A 203 -6.90 26.90 -2.44
CA MET A 203 -7.31 25.73 -3.20
C MET A 203 -7.69 24.60 -2.25
N ASN A 204 -8.94 24.11 -2.36
CA ASN A 204 -9.38 22.97 -1.59
C ASN A 204 -8.92 21.66 -2.25
N ARG A 205 -9.01 20.57 -1.48
CA ARG A 205 -8.54 19.25 -1.89
C ARG A 205 -9.37 18.68 -3.03
N GLU A 206 -10.68 18.87 -2.97
CA GLU A 206 -11.64 18.33 -3.93
C GLU A 206 -11.42 18.88 -5.33
N ASP A 207 -11.10 20.16 -5.46
CA ASP A 207 -10.82 20.81 -6.75
C ASP A 207 -9.44 20.40 -7.28
N LEU A 208 -8.46 20.23 -6.39
CA LEU A 208 -7.15 19.73 -6.77
C LEU A 208 -7.22 18.30 -7.32
N GLU A 209 -7.94 17.42 -6.63
CA GLU A 209 -8.00 15.98 -6.92
C GLU A 209 -9.06 15.61 -7.99
N ARG A 210 -9.64 16.58 -8.70
CA ARG A 210 -10.51 16.33 -9.86
C ARG A 210 -9.73 16.20 -11.17
N ASP A 211 -10.31 15.50 -12.13
CA ASP A 211 -9.81 15.40 -13.51
C ASP A 211 -8.33 14.98 -13.60
N MET A 212 -7.95 14.04 -12.73
CA MET A 212 -6.60 13.50 -12.70
C MET A 212 -6.38 12.56 -13.89
N ILE A 213 -5.12 12.43 -14.29
CA ILE A 213 -4.67 11.51 -15.32
C ILE A 213 -4.02 10.31 -14.62
N PHE A 214 -4.63 9.14 -14.78
CA PHE A 214 -4.12 7.89 -14.22
C PHE A 214 -2.80 7.47 -14.88
N LEU A 215 -1.79 7.10 -14.09
CA LEU A 215 -0.46 6.70 -14.57
C LEU A 215 -0.21 5.20 -14.53
N GLY A 216 -0.74 4.52 -13.52
CA GLY A 216 -0.43 3.11 -13.31
C GLY A 216 -0.59 2.65 -11.87
N LEU A 217 -0.28 1.37 -11.67
CA LEU A 217 -0.33 0.68 -10.39
C LEU A 217 1.08 0.37 -9.90
N VAL A 218 1.33 0.49 -8.61
CA VAL A 218 2.54 0.00 -7.96
C VAL A 218 2.19 -1.12 -6.99
N GLY A 219 2.96 -2.21 -7.03
CA GLY A 219 2.88 -3.35 -6.13
C GLY A 219 4.04 -3.36 -5.16
N ILE A 220 3.72 -3.17 -3.88
CA ILE A 220 4.67 -3.06 -2.79
C ILE A 220 4.58 -4.33 -1.95
N TYR A 221 5.68 -5.07 -1.86
CA TYR A 221 5.78 -6.26 -1.03
C TYR A 221 6.18 -5.84 0.39
N ASP A 222 5.41 -6.30 1.38
CA ASP A 222 5.78 -6.24 2.79
C ASP A 222 6.08 -7.66 3.28
N PRO A 223 7.36 -8.06 3.38
CA PRO A 223 7.71 -9.44 3.67
C PRO A 223 7.21 -9.86 5.06
N PRO A 224 6.63 -11.07 5.20
CA PRO A 224 6.42 -11.69 6.50
C PRO A 224 7.72 -11.74 7.31
N ARG A 225 7.59 -11.72 8.63
CA ARG A 225 8.74 -12.03 9.50
C ARG A 225 9.12 -13.49 9.34
N ALA A 226 10.41 -13.81 9.41
CA ALA A 226 10.90 -15.18 9.20
C ALA A 226 10.28 -16.16 10.22
N GLU A 227 10.02 -15.67 11.43
CA GLU A 227 9.40 -16.38 12.53
C GLU A 227 7.87 -16.49 12.44
N SER A 228 7.20 -15.69 11.59
CA SER A 228 5.73 -15.63 11.58
C SER A 228 5.07 -16.95 11.24
N LYS A 229 5.60 -17.68 10.26
CA LYS A 229 5.04 -18.97 9.85
C LYS A 229 5.15 -20.03 10.97
N ASP A 230 6.35 -20.16 11.55
CA ASP A 230 6.59 -21.10 12.66
C ASP A 230 5.76 -20.74 13.90
N ALA A 231 5.56 -19.44 14.17
CA ALA A 231 4.69 -18.98 15.26
C ALA A 231 3.22 -19.37 15.04
N VAL A 232 2.68 -19.17 13.83
CA VAL A 232 1.31 -19.56 13.47
C VAL A 232 1.14 -21.09 13.57
N GLU A 233 2.11 -21.86 13.08
CA GLU A 233 2.09 -23.32 13.18
C GLU A 233 2.06 -23.79 14.65
N LYS A 234 2.85 -23.17 15.54
CA LYS A 234 2.84 -23.45 16.98
C LYS A 234 1.51 -23.09 17.63
N CYS A 235 0.89 -21.98 17.26
CA CYS A 235 -0.46 -21.62 17.73
C CYS A 235 -1.47 -22.71 17.34
N HIS A 236 -1.47 -23.16 16.09
CA HIS A 236 -2.36 -24.22 15.63
C HIS A 236 -2.12 -25.55 16.36
N GLN A 237 -0.86 -25.94 16.60
CA GLN A 237 -0.52 -27.14 17.38
C GLN A 237 -1.00 -27.07 18.83
N ALA A 238 -1.06 -25.87 19.41
CA ALA A 238 -1.57 -25.63 20.76
C ALA A 238 -3.12 -25.49 20.80
N GLY A 239 -3.81 -25.59 19.67
CA GLY A 239 -5.26 -25.39 19.58
C GLY A 239 -5.71 -23.93 19.65
N ILE A 240 -4.81 -22.99 19.40
CA ILE A 240 -5.10 -21.54 19.34
C ILE A 240 -5.46 -21.17 17.90
N ALA A 241 -6.63 -20.57 17.70
CA ALA A 241 -7.03 -20.03 16.41
C ALA A 241 -6.37 -18.66 16.15
N VAL A 242 -5.83 -18.46 14.95
CA VAL A 242 -5.19 -17.21 14.54
C VAL A 242 -6.08 -16.49 13.53
N HIS A 243 -6.42 -15.24 13.82
CA HIS A 243 -7.16 -14.36 12.91
C HIS A 243 -6.28 -13.18 12.46
N MET A 244 -6.35 -12.81 11.18
CA MET A 244 -5.66 -11.65 10.60
C MET A 244 -6.66 -10.53 10.32
N LEU A 245 -6.42 -9.35 10.89
CA LEU A 245 -7.21 -8.14 10.66
C LEU A 245 -6.29 -7.07 10.05
N THR A 246 -6.44 -6.78 8.76
CA THR A 246 -5.54 -5.88 8.02
C THR A 246 -6.28 -4.78 7.25
N GLY A 247 -5.60 -3.65 7.03
CA GLY A 247 -6.05 -2.58 6.14
C GLY A 247 -5.77 -2.84 4.66
N ASP A 248 -5.05 -3.92 4.34
CA ASP A 248 -4.70 -4.30 2.97
C ASP A 248 -5.91 -4.74 2.14
N HIS A 249 -5.72 -4.81 0.81
CA HIS A 249 -6.71 -5.36 -0.10
C HIS A 249 -6.93 -6.86 0.17
N ILE A 250 -8.14 -7.37 -0.10
CA ILE A 250 -8.53 -8.74 0.24
C ILE A 250 -7.63 -9.81 -0.39
N ALA A 251 -7.26 -9.64 -1.65
CA ALA A 251 -6.36 -10.57 -2.33
C ALA A 251 -4.95 -10.59 -1.70
N THR A 252 -4.40 -9.42 -1.34
CA THR A 252 -3.11 -9.30 -0.63
C THR A 252 -3.17 -9.98 0.74
N ALA A 253 -4.21 -9.69 1.52
CA ALA A 253 -4.42 -10.27 2.85
C ALA A 253 -4.52 -11.81 2.78
N ARG A 254 -5.28 -12.32 1.80
CA ARG A 254 -5.41 -13.75 1.51
C ARG A 254 -4.06 -14.38 1.15
N ALA A 255 -3.28 -13.73 0.29
CA ALA A 255 -1.97 -14.23 -0.12
C ALA A 255 -1.01 -14.34 1.07
N ILE A 256 -0.88 -13.27 1.89
CA ILE A 256 -0.05 -13.30 3.09
C ILE A 256 -0.55 -14.34 4.10
N ALA A 257 -1.86 -14.43 4.32
CA ALA A 257 -2.43 -15.40 5.25
C ALA A 257 -2.19 -16.85 4.83
N LYS A 258 -2.16 -17.14 3.52
CA LYS A 258 -1.73 -18.45 2.98
C LYS A 258 -0.23 -18.67 3.16
N GLU A 259 0.59 -17.64 2.91
CA GLU A 259 2.06 -17.72 3.04
C GLU A 259 2.50 -18.03 4.48
N VAL A 260 1.87 -17.39 5.47
CA VAL A 260 2.16 -17.61 6.90
C VAL A 260 1.39 -18.77 7.53
N GLY A 261 0.48 -19.42 6.78
CA GLY A 261 -0.25 -20.60 7.24
C GLY A 261 -1.47 -20.33 8.12
N ILE A 262 -2.01 -19.11 8.15
CA ILE A 262 -3.30 -18.79 8.80
C ILE A 262 -4.44 -19.43 8.03
N ILE A 263 -4.43 -19.28 6.69
CA ILE A 263 -5.34 -20.02 5.82
C ILE A 263 -4.63 -21.32 5.40
N PRO A 264 -5.26 -22.49 5.57
CA PRO A 264 -4.69 -23.74 5.12
C PRO A 264 -4.43 -23.72 3.61
N SER A 265 -3.29 -24.27 3.17
CA SER A 265 -2.90 -24.26 1.75
C SER A 265 -3.78 -25.15 0.86
N ASN A 266 -4.53 -26.08 1.45
CA ASN A 266 -5.31 -27.11 0.74
C ASN A 266 -6.81 -26.91 0.95
N GLY A 267 -7.59 -26.69 -0.12
CA GLY A 267 -9.06 -26.57 -0.11
C GLY A 267 -9.57 -25.21 -0.60
N GLU A 268 -10.87 -25.13 -0.91
CA GLU A 268 -11.56 -23.87 -1.17
C GLU A 268 -11.91 -23.19 0.16
N HIS A 269 -11.19 -22.10 0.44
CA HIS A 269 -11.24 -21.37 1.71
C HIS A 269 -11.79 -19.96 1.55
N ASP A 270 -12.53 -19.68 0.46
CA ASP A 270 -12.98 -18.33 0.14
C ASP A 270 -13.91 -17.75 1.23
N HIS A 271 -14.66 -18.61 1.92
CA HIS A 271 -15.50 -18.21 3.06
C HIS A 271 -14.69 -17.82 4.33
N LEU A 272 -13.38 -18.08 4.37
CA LEU A 272 -12.51 -17.71 5.49
C LEU A 272 -11.97 -16.29 5.38
N VAL A 273 -12.19 -15.62 4.25
CA VAL A 273 -11.72 -14.25 3.99
C VAL A 273 -12.91 -13.35 3.71
N MET A 274 -13.02 -12.23 4.40
CA MET A 274 -14.15 -11.31 4.28
C MET A 274 -13.68 -9.85 4.15
N PRO A 275 -14.27 -9.03 3.27
CA PRO A 275 -14.09 -7.59 3.32
C PRO A 275 -14.69 -7.01 4.62
N ALA A 276 -14.00 -6.05 5.24
CA ALA A 276 -14.51 -5.37 6.44
C ALA A 276 -15.90 -4.77 6.23
N GLN A 277 -16.20 -4.23 5.05
CA GLN A 277 -17.51 -3.68 4.73
C GLN A 277 -18.65 -4.71 4.88
N GLU A 278 -18.41 -5.96 4.48
CA GLU A 278 -19.40 -7.03 4.63
C GLU A 278 -19.54 -7.43 6.10
N PHE A 279 -18.42 -7.60 6.81
CA PHE A 279 -18.43 -7.95 8.24
C PHE A 279 -19.08 -6.86 9.11
N ASP A 280 -18.78 -5.59 8.81
CA ASP A 280 -19.30 -4.44 9.51
C ASP A 280 -20.81 -4.26 9.27
N ALA A 281 -21.33 -4.67 8.10
CA ALA A 281 -22.75 -4.65 7.79
C ALA A 281 -23.57 -5.74 8.51
N LEU A 282 -22.95 -6.83 8.98
CA LEU A 282 -23.65 -7.87 9.74
C LEU A 282 -24.08 -7.38 11.12
N SER A 283 -25.28 -7.74 11.57
CA SER A 283 -25.68 -7.51 12.97
C SER A 283 -24.93 -8.45 13.90
N GLU A 284 -24.93 -8.15 15.20
CA GLU A 284 -24.31 -9.04 16.21
C GLU A 284 -24.93 -10.44 16.17
N GLU A 285 -26.26 -10.54 16.01
CA GLU A 285 -26.96 -11.81 15.90
C GLU A 285 -26.55 -12.59 14.65
N SER A 286 -26.38 -11.91 13.50
CA SER A 286 -25.91 -12.56 12.28
C SER A 286 -24.48 -13.08 12.43
N ILE A 287 -23.60 -12.30 13.09
CA ILE A 287 -22.21 -12.72 13.37
C ILE A 287 -22.20 -13.93 14.29
N ASP A 288 -23.07 -13.96 15.30
CA ASP A 288 -23.14 -15.07 16.26
C ASP A 288 -23.71 -16.35 15.63
N GLN A 289 -24.52 -16.23 14.57
CA GLN A 289 -25.04 -17.36 13.78
C GLN A 289 -24.01 -17.98 12.81
N LEU A 290 -22.90 -17.30 12.53
CA LEU A 290 -21.86 -17.86 11.66
C LEU A 290 -21.25 -19.13 12.29
N THR A 291 -21.15 -20.22 11.53
CA THR A 291 -20.50 -21.45 12.01
C THR A 291 -19.09 -21.19 12.50
N ALA A 292 -18.33 -20.39 11.76
CA ALA A 292 -17.01 -19.89 12.14
C ALA A 292 -16.89 -18.42 11.74
N LEU A 293 -16.14 -17.65 12.54
CA LEU A 293 -15.78 -16.29 12.16
C LEU A 293 -14.70 -16.31 11.06
N PRO A 294 -14.65 -15.31 10.17
CA PRO A 294 -13.62 -15.22 9.14
C PRO A 294 -12.22 -15.24 9.77
N LEU A 295 -11.29 -15.99 9.17
CA LEU A 295 -9.88 -15.99 9.58
C LEU A 295 -9.16 -14.73 9.13
N VAL A 296 -9.60 -14.12 8.03
CA VAL A 296 -9.00 -12.90 7.50
C VAL A 296 -10.09 -11.86 7.24
N ILE A 297 -9.94 -10.67 7.81
CA ILE A 297 -10.75 -9.51 7.47
C ILE A 297 -9.84 -8.43 6.88
N ALA A 298 -10.15 -8.02 5.65
CA ALA A 298 -9.36 -7.05 4.88
C ALA A 298 -10.01 -5.67 4.84
N ARG A 299 -9.23 -4.61 4.57
CA ARG A 299 -9.67 -3.21 4.62
C ARG A 299 -10.28 -2.77 5.97
N CYS A 300 -9.83 -3.36 7.08
CA CYS A 300 -10.36 -3.10 8.43
C CYS A 300 -10.23 -1.63 8.86
N SER A 301 -11.26 -1.12 9.53
CA SER A 301 -11.20 0.08 10.36
C SER A 301 -10.79 -0.29 11.81
N PRO A 302 -10.44 0.68 12.67
CA PRO A 302 -10.28 0.42 14.11
C PRO A 302 -11.52 -0.26 14.73
N ASP A 303 -12.72 0.17 14.34
CA ASP A 303 -13.98 -0.36 14.86
C ASP A 303 -14.23 -1.80 14.41
N THR A 304 -13.87 -2.15 13.17
CA THR A 304 -13.93 -3.53 12.66
C THR A 304 -13.14 -4.48 13.57
N LYS A 305 -11.96 -4.05 14.06
CA LYS A 305 -11.11 -4.85 14.94
C LYS A 305 -11.75 -5.07 16.31
N VAL A 306 -12.34 -4.02 16.88
CA VAL A 306 -13.10 -4.09 18.14
C VAL A 306 -14.30 -5.03 17.99
N LYS A 307 -15.05 -4.92 16.90
CA LYS A 307 -16.22 -5.76 16.60
C LYS A 307 -15.88 -7.25 16.53
N MET A 308 -14.73 -7.59 15.95
CA MET A 308 -14.23 -8.97 15.91
C MET A 308 -13.92 -9.52 17.32
N ILE A 309 -13.28 -8.71 18.17
CA ILE A 309 -12.98 -9.09 19.56
C ILE A 309 -14.29 -9.33 20.33
N GLU A 310 -15.29 -8.45 20.17
CA GLU A 310 -16.59 -8.60 20.82
C GLU A 310 -17.31 -9.88 20.36
N ALA A 311 -17.25 -10.21 19.07
CA ALA A 311 -17.78 -11.47 18.56
C ALA A 311 -17.09 -12.70 19.16
N LEU A 312 -15.76 -12.67 19.33
CA LEU A 312 -15.01 -13.74 20.00
C LEU A 312 -15.36 -13.83 21.49
N HIS A 313 -15.53 -12.70 22.19
CA HIS A 313 -15.96 -12.68 23.59
C HIS A 313 -17.37 -13.26 23.78
N ARG A 314 -18.33 -12.96 22.89
CA ARG A 314 -19.67 -13.57 22.93
C ARG A 314 -19.62 -15.08 22.73
N ARG A 315 -18.62 -15.59 22.01
CA ARG A 315 -18.30 -17.02 21.86
C ARG A 315 -17.49 -17.61 23.03
N LYS A 316 -17.27 -16.83 24.10
CA LYS A 316 -16.51 -17.20 25.31
C LYS A 316 -15.04 -17.55 25.03
N CYS A 317 -14.47 -17.02 23.95
CA CYS A 317 -13.04 -17.12 23.68
C CYS A 317 -12.27 -16.11 24.53
N ILE A 318 -11.07 -16.50 24.95
CA ILE A 318 -10.06 -15.57 25.46
C ILE A 318 -9.26 -15.05 24.27
N VAL A 319 -9.12 -13.73 24.17
CA VAL A 319 -8.55 -13.07 23.00
C VAL A 319 -7.24 -12.37 23.34
N ALA A 320 -6.17 -12.76 22.66
CA ALA A 320 -4.94 -12.00 22.60
C ALA A 320 -4.91 -11.18 21.29
N MET A 321 -4.73 -9.87 21.40
CA MET A 321 -4.62 -8.98 20.23
C MET A 321 -3.17 -8.53 20.08
N THR A 322 -2.62 -8.61 18.86
CA THR A 322 -1.30 -8.06 18.53
C THR A 322 -1.45 -6.85 17.61
N GLY A 323 -0.67 -5.79 17.87
CA GLY A 323 -0.74 -4.55 17.08
C GLY A 323 0.49 -3.67 17.23
N ASP A 324 0.70 -2.79 16.27
CA ASP A 324 1.83 -1.86 16.24
C ASP A 324 1.40 -0.40 16.01
N GLY A 325 0.24 -0.18 15.37
CA GLY A 325 -0.26 1.16 15.04
C GLY A 325 -1.14 1.80 16.10
N VAL A 326 -1.29 3.13 16.02
CA VAL A 326 -2.27 3.89 16.82
C VAL A 326 -3.69 3.36 16.59
N ASN A 327 -3.98 2.92 15.36
CA ASN A 327 -5.25 2.32 14.96
C ASN A 327 -5.58 1.00 15.68
N ASP A 328 -4.60 0.34 16.30
CA ASP A 328 -4.78 -0.90 17.07
C ASP A 328 -5.06 -0.64 18.55
N SER A 329 -4.83 0.58 19.04
CA SER A 329 -4.97 0.92 20.46
C SER A 329 -6.34 0.57 21.04
N PRO A 330 -7.48 0.83 20.34
CA PRO A 330 -8.79 0.43 20.86
C PRO A 330 -8.94 -1.08 21.01
N SER A 331 -8.48 -1.86 20.03
CA SER A 331 -8.58 -3.32 20.06
C SER A 331 -7.61 -3.95 21.06
N LEU A 332 -6.39 -3.42 21.20
CA LEU A 332 -5.42 -3.85 22.22
C LEU A 332 -5.99 -3.72 23.63
N LYS A 333 -6.64 -2.58 23.92
CA LYS A 333 -7.25 -2.34 25.23
C LYS A 333 -8.52 -3.16 25.48
N LYS A 334 -9.22 -3.55 24.41
CA LYS A 334 -10.48 -4.31 24.50
C LYS A 334 -10.25 -5.81 24.68
N SER A 335 -9.15 -6.34 24.15
CA SER A 335 -8.79 -7.76 24.28
C SER A 335 -8.45 -8.15 25.73
N ASP A 336 -8.51 -9.45 26.04
CA ASP A 336 -8.09 -9.96 27.35
C ASP A 336 -6.57 -9.81 27.58
N ILE A 337 -5.79 -9.88 26.49
CA ILE A 337 -4.33 -9.68 26.50
C ILE A 337 -3.93 -8.85 25.27
N GLY A 338 -3.62 -7.57 25.49
CA GLY A 338 -3.06 -6.69 24.48
C GLY A 338 -1.54 -6.86 24.36
N ILE A 339 -1.04 -7.08 23.15
CA ILE A 339 0.39 -7.29 22.86
C ILE A 339 0.88 -6.26 21.84
N ALA A 340 1.75 -5.35 22.26
CA ALA A 340 2.35 -4.36 21.36
C ALA A 340 3.75 -4.77 20.87
N MET A 341 4.08 -4.36 19.65
CA MET A 341 5.45 -4.49 19.12
C MET A 341 6.37 -3.45 19.79
N GLY A 342 7.49 -3.90 20.38
CA GLY A 342 8.50 -3.01 20.97
C GLY A 342 9.23 -2.20 19.92
N GLN A 343 9.92 -2.88 19.00
CA GLN A 343 10.51 -2.27 17.81
C GLN A 343 9.44 -2.07 16.73
N GLY A 344 9.25 -0.82 16.30
CA GLY A 344 8.29 -0.44 15.26
C GLY A 344 6.87 -0.12 15.74
N GLY A 345 6.51 -0.45 16.98
CA GLY A 345 5.21 -0.07 17.55
C GLY A 345 5.17 1.37 18.06
N SER A 346 4.03 2.04 17.83
CA SER A 346 3.75 3.39 18.32
C SER A 346 3.66 3.44 19.86
N ASP A 347 3.98 4.60 20.44
CA ASP A 347 3.90 4.79 21.90
C ASP A 347 2.47 4.60 22.42
N VAL A 348 1.47 4.98 21.62
CA VAL A 348 0.05 4.78 21.96
C VAL A 348 -0.29 3.30 22.01
N ALA A 349 0.19 2.49 21.05
CA ALA A 349 -0.03 1.04 21.07
C ALA A 349 0.62 0.38 22.29
N LYS A 350 1.85 0.78 22.65
CA LYS A 350 2.56 0.27 23.83
C LYS A 350 1.86 0.62 25.14
N GLN A 351 1.29 1.82 25.25
CA GLN A 351 0.51 2.23 26.43
C GLN A 351 -0.83 1.51 26.54
N ALA A 352 -1.39 1.05 25.42
CA ALA A 352 -2.65 0.32 25.37
C ALA A 352 -2.50 -1.19 25.57
N SER A 353 -1.28 -1.72 25.62
CA SER A 353 -0.99 -3.16 25.72
C SER A 353 -0.57 -3.60 27.12
N ASP A 354 -0.84 -4.87 27.46
CA ASP A 354 -0.39 -5.53 28.68
C ASP A 354 1.04 -6.08 28.55
N ILE A 355 1.43 -6.49 27.33
CA ILE A 355 2.73 -7.08 27.01
C ILE A 355 3.38 -6.30 25.87
N ILE A 356 4.68 -6.05 26.00
CA ILE A 356 5.51 -5.46 24.93
C ILE A 356 6.53 -6.51 24.49
N LEU A 357 6.53 -6.84 23.19
CA LEU A 357 7.52 -7.74 22.59
C LEU A 357 8.80 -6.96 22.26
N VAL A 358 9.84 -7.15 23.08
CA VAL A 358 11.11 -6.42 23.01
C VAL A 358 12.08 -7.07 22.02
#